data_AF-A0AAP9H7I1-F1
#
_entry.id   AF-A0AAP9H7I1-F1
#
_cell.length_a   1.000
_cell.length_b   1.000
_cell.length_c   1.000
_cell.angle_alpha   90.00
_cell.angle_beta   90.00
_cell.angle_gamma   90.00
#
_symmetry.space_group_name_H-M   'P 1'
#
loop_
_entity.id
_entity.type
_entity.pdbx_description
1 polymer ?
#
loop_
_entity_poly.entity_id
_entity_poly.type
_entity_poly.pdbx_seq_one_letter_code
_entity_poly.pdbx_strand_id
1 'polypeptide(L)'
;GEQKHRELLESADGLLMALFDDQVHDSRAWFLHASLGSREPWGSYFRYRMIYFGDKCSKSLAALVVDGKVPGMVTQDEPVLLRFRVKSDRDIPPALAVYDVEVVDRQSGAPVPLLAESGSLRQFTREPGVVVAQQRAINSERHLAQVKTAIQNRWSEKDQLANA
;
A
#
# COMPACT_ATOMS: atom_id res chain seq x y z
N GLY A 1 -5.55 19.27 -18.75
CA GLY A 1 -5.44 18.33 -19.88
C GLY A 1 -6.07 18.92 -21.10
N GLU A 2 -7.40 18.87 -21.21
CA GLU A 2 -8.16 19.33 -22.38
C GLU A 2 -7.98 20.81 -22.73
N GLN A 3 -7.93 21.69 -21.73
CA GLN A 3 -7.63 23.11 -21.97
C GLN A 3 -6.25 23.28 -22.61
N LYS A 4 -5.22 22.64 -22.03
CA LYS A 4 -3.86 22.72 -22.55
C LYS A 4 -3.74 22.12 -23.95
N HIS A 5 -4.50 21.06 -24.24
CA HIS A 5 -4.57 20.49 -25.59
C HIS A 5 -5.12 21.49 -26.60
N ARG A 6 -6.21 22.20 -26.27
CA ARG A 6 -6.75 23.27 -27.13
C ARG A 6 -5.75 24.40 -27.36
N GLU A 7 -5.09 24.86 -26.29
CA GLU A 7 -4.05 25.89 -26.39
C GLU A 7 -2.91 25.48 -27.34
N LEU A 8 -2.48 24.21 -27.31
CA LEU A 8 -1.40 23.72 -28.19
C LEU A 8 -1.82 23.65 -29.67
N LEU A 9 -3.09 23.35 -29.93
CA LEU A 9 -3.64 23.37 -31.30
C LEU A 9 -3.72 24.80 -31.84
N GLU A 10 -3.98 25.77 -30.97
CA GLU A 10 -4.06 27.20 -31.32
C GLU A 10 -2.68 27.85 -31.44
N SER A 11 -1.71 27.48 -30.59
CA SER A 11 -0.38 28.11 -30.55
C SER A 11 0.61 27.58 -31.59
N ALA A 12 0.34 26.41 -32.19
CA ALA A 12 1.22 25.74 -33.14
C ALA A 12 2.67 25.57 -32.64
N ASP A 13 2.86 25.24 -31.36
CA ASP A 13 4.17 25.03 -30.71
C ASP A 13 4.86 23.73 -31.18
N GLY A 14 5.32 23.71 -32.43
CA GLY A 14 5.94 22.54 -33.07
C GLY A 14 7.19 22.02 -32.36
N LEU A 15 7.98 22.90 -31.72
CA LEU A 15 9.16 22.49 -30.94
C LEU A 15 8.78 21.71 -29.68
N LEU A 16 7.68 22.10 -29.02
CA LEU A 16 7.20 21.38 -27.84
C LEU A 16 6.63 20.01 -28.23
N MET A 17 5.91 19.92 -29.35
CA MET A 17 5.41 18.63 -29.85
C MET A 17 6.57 17.72 -30.24
N ALA A 18 7.56 18.22 -31.00
CA ALA A 18 8.76 17.45 -31.37
C ALA A 18 9.54 16.95 -30.14
N LEU A 19 9.61 17.74 -29.05
CA LEU A 19 10.20 17.28 -27.79
C LEU A 19 9.48 16.04 -27.24
N PHE A 20 8.14 16.05 -27.21
CA PHE A 20 7.37 14.91 -26.72
C PHE A 20 7.44 13.71 -27.67
N ASP A 21 7.41 13.92 -28.97
CA ASP A 21 7.44 12.87 -29.98
C ASP A 21 8.81 12.17 -30.04
N ASP A 22 9.91 12.94 -30.01
CA ASP A 22 11.25 12.40 -30.27
C ASP A 22 12.04 12.07 -29.00
N GLN A 23 11.75 12.73 -27.86
CA GLN A 23 12.60 12.66 -26.66
C GLN A 23 11.90 12.09 -25.42
N VAL A 24 10.57 12.27 -25.28
CA VAL A 24 9.86 11.83 -24.07
C VAL A 24 9.34 10.41 -24.26
N HIS A 25 10.02 9.46 -23.61
CA HIS A 25 9.59 8.06 -23.66
C HIS A 25 8.35 7.80 -22.79
N ASP A 26 7.37 7.09 -23.37
CA ASP A 26 6.21 6.58 -22.63
C ASP A 26 6.50 5.19 -22.04
N SER A 27 6.94 5.16 -20.79
CA SER A 27 7.24 3.90 -20.07
C SER A 27 6.01 3.02 -19.82
N ARG A 28 4.79 3.52 -20.07
CA ARG A 28 3.53 2.80 -19.80
C ARG A 28 2.98 2.13 -21.06
N ALA A 29 3.24 2.71 -22.24
CA ALA A 29 2.76 2.17 -23.50
C ALA A 29 3.31 0.77 -23.79
N TRP A 30 4.56 0.48 -23.40
CA TRP A 30 5.19 -0.79 -23.76
C TRP A 30 4.55 -2.01 -23.08
N PHE A 31 4.17 -1.93 -21.81
CA PHE A 31 3.68 -3.10 -21.06
C PHE A 31 2.20 -3.44 -21.29
N LEU A 32 1.32 -2.45 -21.51
CA LEU A 32 -0.12 -2.70 -21.65
C LEU A 32 -0.71 -2.49 -23.06
N HIS A 33 -0.10 -1.68 -23.94
CA HIS A 33 -0.56 -1.60 -25.32
C HIS A 33 -0.34 -2.93 -26.06
N ALA A 34 0.80 -3.60 -25.78
CA ALA A 34 1.11 -4.90 -26.35
C ALA A 34 0.11 -6.00 -25.96
N SER A 35 -0.58 -5.87 -24.82
CA SER A 35 -1.54 -6.87 -24.33
C SER A 35 -3.00 -6.49 -24.55
N LEU A 36 -3.36 -5.19 -24.53
CA LEU A 36 -4.76 -4.72 -24.65
C LEU A 36 -5.09 -4.02 -25.96
N GLY A 37 -4.11 -3.75 -26.83
CA GLY A 37 -4.31 -3.04 -28.10
C GLY A 37 -4.90 -1.63 -27.95
N SER A 38 -4.89 -1.08 -26.74
CA SER A 38 -5.50 0.20 -26.40
C SER A 38 -4.79 0.84 -25.20
N ARG A 39 -5.00 2.15 -25.01
CA ARG A 39 -4.51 2.88 -23.83
C ARG A 39 -5.25 2.35 -22.60
N GLU A 40 -4.54 2.09 -21.51
CA GLU A 40 -5.14 1.65 -20.25
C GLU A 40 -6.29 2.59 -19.83
N PRO A 41 -7.55 2.12 -19.89
CA PRO A 41 -8.63 2.88 -19.30
C PRO A 41 -8.33 2.97 -17.81
N TRP A 42 -8.20 4.20 -17.31
CA TRP A 42 -8.06 4.47 -15.87
C TRP A 42 -6.73 4.01 -15.24
N GLY A 43 -5.72 3.76 -16.08
CA GLY A 43 -4.35 3.49 -15.69
C GLY A 43 -3.63 4.70 -15.06
N SER A 44 -2.34 4.54 -14.80
CA SER A 44 -1.55 5.59 -14.13
C SER A 44 -1.43 6.91 -14.94
N TYR A 45 -1.83 6.94 -16.21
CA TYR A 45 -2.00 8.16 -17.01
C TYR A 45 -2.89 9.21 -16.35
N PHE A 46 -3.91 8.78 -15.63
CA PHE A 46 -4.87 9.69 -14.98
C PHE A 46 -4.59 9.89 -13.49
N ARG A 47 -3.47 9.35 -12.98
CA ARG A 47 -3.07 9.48 -11.57
C ARG A 47 -1.78 10.28 -11.50
N TYR A 48 -1.74 11.29 -10.63
CA TYR A 48 -0.48 11.99 -10.34
C TYR A 48 0.61 11.03 -9.85
N ARG A 49 1.87 11.34 -10.11
CA ARG A 49 2.99 10.58 -9.55
C ARG A 49 2.99 10.71 -8.03
N MET A 50 3.24 9.61 -7.33
CA MET A 50 3.48 9.63 -5.88
C MET A 50 4.92 10.08 -5.64
N ILE A 51 5.10 11.06 -4.74
CA ILE A 51 6.40 11.62 -4.42
C ILE A 51 6.55 11.64 -2.91
N TYR A 52 7.65 11.12 -2.41
CA TYR A 52 8.00 11.08 -0.99
C TYR A 52 9.01 12.19 -0.67
N PHE A 53 8.83 12.85 0.47
CA PHE A 53 9.69 13.92 0.98
C PHE A 53 9.95 13.68 2.46
N GLY A 54 11.01 12.94 2.78
CA GLY A 54 11.21 12.39 4.12
C GLY A 54 10.03 11.53 4.53
N ASP A 55 9.42 11.85 5.68
CA ASP A 55 8.26 11.11 6.18
C ASP A 55 6.93 11.48 5.50
N LYS A 56 6.94 12.47 4.60
CA LYS A 56 5.74 13.00 3.94
C LYS A 56 5.56 12.46 2.53
N CYS A 57 4.32 12.50 2.05
CA CYS A 57 3.97 12.13 0.67
C CYS A 57 3.09 13.21 0.04
N SER A 58 3.25 13.41 -1.27
CA SER A 58 2.39 14.28 -2.07
C SER A 58 0.92 13.84 -2.06
N LYS A 59 0.65 12.57 -1.76
CA LYS A 59 -0.69 12.01 -1.64
C LYS A 59 -0.98 11.52 -0.23
N SER A 60 -2.26 11.52 0.12
CA SER A 60 -2.72 10.85 1.33
C SER A 60 -2.71 9.33 1.11
N LEU A 61 -2.06 8.59 2.00
CA LEU A 61 -1.86 7.14 1.92
C LEU A 61 -2.24 6.48 3.25
N ALA A 62 -2.75 5.25 3.17
CA ALA A 62 -2.97 4.39 4.31
C ALA A 62 -2.01 3.19 4.23
N ALA A 63 -1.36 2.85 5.35
CA ALA A 63 -0.45 1.72 5.39
C ALA A 63 -1.23 0.40 5.39
N LEU A 64 -1.00 -0.46 4.39
CA LEU A 64 -1.64 -1.77 4.30
C LEU A 64 -0.82 -2.86 4.98
N VAL A 65 0.50 -2.86 4.73
CA VAL A 65 1.45 -3.83 5.27
C VAL A 65 2.77 -3.10 5.54
N VAL A 66 3.36 -3.33 6.71
CA VAL A 66 4.68 -2.80 7.11
C VAL A 66 5.50 -3.96 7.67
N ASP A 67 6.69 -4.16 7.13
CA ASP A 67 7.61 -5.27 7.47
C ASP A 67 6.90 -6.65 7.47
N GLY A 68 6.08 -6.89 6.44
CA GLY A 68 5.34 -8.15 6.29
C GLY A 68 4.16 -8.32 7.25
N LYS A 69 3.86 -7.34 8.09
CA LYS A 69 2.76 -7.40 9.06
C LYS A 69 1.71 -6.34 8.77
N VAL A 70 0.44 -6.69 8.97
CA VAL A 70 -0.66 -5.73 8.84
C VAL A 70 -0.68 -4.81 10.07
N PRO A 71 -0.68 -3.48 9.88
CA PRO A 71 -0.71 -2.55 11.01
C PRO A 71 -1.93 -2.79 11.90
N GLY A 72 -1.70 -2.88 13.21
CA GLY A 72 -2.78 -3.10 14.17
C GLY A 72 -3.31 -4.52 14.33
N MET A 73 -2.79 -5.48 13.58
CA MET A 73 -3.18 -6.89 13.72
C MET A 73 -2.59 -7.51 14.98
N VAL A 74 -3.39 -8.33 15.66
CA VAL A 74 -2.98 -9.04 16.90
C VAL A 74 -2.17 -10.29 16.57
N THR A 75 -2.73 -11.18 15.74
CA THR A 75 -2.10 -12.42 15.30
C THR A 75 -1.37 -12.19 13.99
N GLN A 76 -0.05 -12.13 14.03
CA GLN A 76 0.76 -11.68 12.91
C GLN A 76 1.48 -12.79 12.13
N ASP A 77 1.44 -14.03 12.61
CA ASP A 77 2.18 -15.16 12.01
C ASP A 77 1.31 -16.04 11.09
N GLU A 78 0.01 -15.77 11.06
CA GLU A 78 -0.92 -16.42 10.14
C GLU A 78 -1.08 -15.62 8.85
N PRO A 79 -1.15 -16.29 7.68
CA PRO A 79 -1.41 -15.62 6.41
C PRO A 79 -2.83 -15.05 6.40
N VAL A 80 -2.93 -13.75 6.12
CA VAL A 80 -4.20 -13.03 6.01
C VAL A 80 -4.45 -12.55 4.59
N LEU A 81 -5.71 -12.33 4.26
CA LEU A 81 -6.13 -11.70 3.01
C LEU A 81 -6.56 -10.25 3.27
N LEU A 82 -6.19 -9.36 2.36
CA LEU A 82 -6.72 -8.00 2.31
C LEU A 82 -7.88 -7.97 1.33
N ARG A 83 -9.09 -7.81 1.85
CA ARG A 83 -10.32 -7.72 1.06
C ARG A 83 -10.68 -6.27 0.83
N PHE A 84 -10.62 -5.85 -0.43
CA PHE A 84 -10.98 -4.51 -0.87
C PHE A 84 -12.47 -4.46 -1.21
N ARG A 85 -13.24 -3.62 -0.54
CA ARG A 85 -14.66 -3.40 -0.82
C ARG A 85 -14.87 -1.98 -1.30
N VAL A 86 -15.59 -1.79 -2.39
CA VAL A 86 -15.93 -0.45 -2.87
C VAL A 86 -16.87 0.21 -1.85
N LYS A 87 -16.50 1.41 -1.41
CA LYS A 87 -17.24 2.23 -0.41
C LYS A 87 -18.29 3.14 -1.07
N SER A 88 -18.44 3.12 -2.41
CA SER A 88 -19.34 4.03 -3.11
C SER A 88 -20.75 3.47 -3.30
N ASP A 89 -21.73 4.36 -3.17
CA ASP A 89 -23.17 4.13 -3.32
C ASP A 89 -23.68 4.41 -4.76
N ARG A 90 -22.78 4.48 -5.75
CA ARG A 90 -23.09 4.84 -7.15
C ARG A 90 -22.24 4.03 -8.14
N ASP A 91 -22.69 3.98 -9.40
CA ASP A 91 -21.97 3.46 -10.58
C ASP A 91 -20.70 4.27 -10.89
N ILE A 92 -19.73 4.23 -9.98
CA ILE A 92 -18.39 4.76 -10.20
C ILE A 92 -17.54 3.62 -10.74
N PRO A 93 -16.82 3.80 -11.87
CA PRO A 93 -15.90 2.78 -12.37
C PRO A 93 -14.95 2.31 -11.26
N PRO A 94 -14.68 1.00 -11.09
CA PRO A 94 -13.85 0.47 -10.00
C PRO A 94 -12.51 1.22 -9.85
N ALA A 95 -11.89 1.63 -10.95
CA ALA A 95 -10.62 2.35 -10.94
C ALA A 95 -10.64 3.74 -10.25
N LEU A 96 -11.83 4.32 -10.07
CA LEU A 96 -12.09 5.60 -9.40
C LEU A 96 -12.79 5.41 -8.04
N ALA A 97 -13.12 4.18 -7.68
CA ALA A 97 -13.81 3.87 -6.45
C ALA A 97 -12.92 4.12 -5.23
N VAL A 98 -13.53 4.59 -4.15
CA VAL A 98 -12.91 4.57 -2.83
C VAL A 98 -13.08 3.17 -2.27
N TYR A 99 -11.99 2.57 -1.81
CA TYR A 99 -12.02 1.23 -1.23
C TYR A 99 -11.92 1.29 0.29
N ASP A 100 -12.73 0.47 0.93
CA ASP A 100 -12.55 0.01 2.30
C ASP A 100 -11.72 -1.27 2.29
N VAL A 101 -10.86 -1.45 3.29
CA VAL A 101 -9.95 -2.60 3.35
C VAL A 101 -10.18 -3.38 4.64
N GLU A 102 -10.64 -4.62 4.47
CA GLU A 102 -10.79 -5.57 5.57
C GLU A 102 -9.66 -6.58 5.59
N VAL A 103 -9.29 -6.99 6.79
CA VAL A 103 -8.31 -8.06 7.03
C VAL A 103 -9.09 -9.30 7.40
N VAL A 104 -8.98 -10.36 6.61
CA VAL A 104 -9.69 -11.63 6.85
C VAL A 104 -8.72 -12.79 6.93
N ASP A 105 -9.06 -13.77 7.74
CA ASP A 105 -8.33 -15.02 7.86
C ASP A 105 -8.43 -15.80 6.55
N ARG A 106 -7.32 -16.40 6.11
CA ARG A 106 -7.26 -17.07 4.81
C ARG A 106 -8.11 -18.34 4.75
N GLN A 107 -8.23 -19.07 5.86
CA GLN A 107 -8.91 -20.37 5.87
C GLN A 107 -10.41 -20.22 6.08
N SER A 108 -10.81 -19.42 7.06
CA SER A 108 -12.21 -19.22 7.45
C SER A 108 -12.90 -18.07 6.70
N GLY A 109 -12.14 -17.13 6.14
CA GLY A 109 -12.68 -15.90 5.56
C GLY A 109 -13.29 -14.93 6.58
N ALA A 110 -13.14 -15.22 7.88
CA ALA A 110 -13.66 -14.40 8.97
C ALA A 110 -12.78 -13.15 9.19
N PRO A 111 -13.35 -12.01 9.65
CA PRO A 111 -12.56 -10.83 9.99
C PRO A 111 -11.55 -11.12 11.10
N VAL A 112 -10.29 -10.71 10.89
CA VAL A 112 -9.24 -10.82 11.90
C VAL A 112 -9.37 -9.66 12.88
N PRO A 113 -9.34 -9.91 14.19
CA PRO A 113 -9.42 -8.84 15.18
C PRO A 113 -8.21 -7.92 15.10
N LEU A 114 -8.51 -6.64 15.21
CA LEU A 114 -7.56 -5.54 15.14
C LEU A 114 -7.58 -4.84 16.48
N LEU A 115 -6.41 -4.39 16.95
CA LEU A 115 -6.32 -3.62 18.19
C LEU A 115 -7.13 -2.33 18.05
N ALA A 116 -8.01 -2.03 19.01
CA ALA A 116 -8.87 -0.84 18.97
C ALA A 116 -8.05 0.45 18.79
N GLU A 117 -6.86 0.50 19.39
CA GLU A 117 -5.94 1.65 19.36
C GLU A 117 -5.20 1.80 18.03
N SER A 118 -5.28 0.80 17.14
CA SER A 118 -4.57 0.78 15.86
C SER A 118 -5.30 1.48 14.70
N GLY A 119 -6.47 2.05 14.96
CA GLY A 119 -7.26 2.74 13.94
C GLY A 119 -6.47 3.84 13.22
N SER A 120 -5.63 4.58 13.94
CA SER A 120 -4.79 5.65 13.39
C SER A 120 -3.73 5.14 12.40
N LEU A 121 -3.21 3.92 12.59
CA LEU A 121 -2.16 3.35 11.74
C LEU A 121 -2.64 2.98 10.33
N ARG A 122 -3.96 2.95 10.12
CA ARG A 122 -4.58 2.65 8.81
C ARG A 122 -5.42 3.79 8.26
N GLN A 123 -5.38 4.95 8.92
CA GLN A 123 -5.99 6.14 8.37
C GLN A 123 -5.15 6.71 7.24
N PHE A 124 -5.83 7.35 6.29
CA PHE A 124 -5.18 8.10 5.23
C PHE A 124 -4.43 9.29 5.82
N THR A 125 -3.13 9.36 5.59
CA THR A 125 -2.25 10.43 6.06
C THR A 125 -1.31 10.91 4.96
N ARG A 126 -0.90 12.18 5.03
CA ARG A 126 0.19 12.72 4.22
C ARG A 126 1.57 12.48 4.83
N GLU A 127 1.64 11.82 5.97
CA GLU A 127 2.89 11.51 6.68
C GLU A 127 3.07 9.99 6.84
N PRO A 128 3.08 9.22 5.73
CA PRO A 128 3.16 7.77 5.79
C PRO A 128 4.45 7.26 6.43
N GLY A 129 5.55 8.04 6.39
CA GLY A 129 6.81 7.65 7.04
C GLY A 129 6.68 7.54 8.55
N VAL A 130 5.88 8.41 9.18
CA VAL A 130 5.60 8.37 10.63
C VAL A 130 4.85 7.08 10.98
N VAL A 131 3.83 6.73 10.21
CA VAL A 131 3.05 5.49 10.41
C VAL A 131 3.92 4.25 10.24
N VAL A 132 4.78 4.24 9.21
CA VAL A 132 5.73 3.16 8.99
C VAL A 132 6.71 3.05 10.17
N ALA A 133 7.32 4.15 10.60
CA ALA A 133 8.26 4.16 11.72
C ALA A 133 7.61 3.65 13.02
N GLN A 134 6.39 4.12 13.32
CA GLN A 134 5.63 3.67 14.48
C GLN A 134 5.33 2.16 14.42
N GLN A 135 4.88 1.65 13.28
CA GLN A 135 4.60 0.23 13.14
C GLN A 135 5.88 -0.62 13.22
N ARG A 136 7.02 -0.13 12.71
CA ARG A 136 8.32 -0.79 12.85
C ARG A 136 8.76 -0.91 14.30
N ALA A 137 8.61 0.15 15.09
CA ALA A 137 8.92 0.12 16.52
C ALA A 137 8.09 -0.98 17.23
N ILE A 138 6.77 -1.00 16.99
CA ILE A 138 5.86 -2.02 17.53
C ILE A 138 6.29 -3.44 17.12
N ASN A 139 6.63 -3.64 15.85
CA ASN A 139 7.08 -4.95 15.36
C ASN A 139 8.39 -5.39 16.04
N SER A 140 9.34 -4.47 16.21
CA SER A 140 10.63 -4.75 16.83
C SER A 140 10.51 -5.13 18.31
N GLU A 141 9.66 -4.44 19.06
CA GLU A 141 9.41 -4.73 20.48
C GLU A 141 8.75 -6.10 20.65
N ARG A 142 7.76 -6.42 19.81
CA ARG A 142 7.11 -7.73 19.81
C ARG A 142 8.08 -8.84 19.47
N HIS A 143 8.90 -8.65 18.43
CA HIS A 143 9.91 -9.63 18.05
C HIS A 143 10.89 -9.88 19.21
N LEU A 144 11.36 -8.82 19.88
CA LEU A 144 12.24 -8.95 21.03
C LEU A 144 11.56 -9.72 22.17
N ALA A 145 10.28 -9.45 22.46
CA ALA A 145 9.53 -10.17 23.48
C ALA A 145 9.39 -11.66 23.13
N GLN A 146 9.05 -12.00 21.89
CA GLN A 146 8.96 -13.39 21.41
C GLN A 146 10.30 -14.13 21.55
N VAL A 147 11.40 -13.50 21.15
CA VAL A 147 12.74 -14.11 21.27
C VAL A 147 13.11 -14.34 22.73
N LYS A 148 12.82 -13.38 23.63
CA LYS A 148 13.05 -13.55 25.07
C LYS A 148 12.28 -14.74 25.63
N THR A 149 11.00 -14.85 25.32
CA THR A 149 10.15 -15.97 25.77
C THR A 149 10.66 -17.31 25.21
N ALA A 150 11.03 -17.36 23.93
CA ALA A 150 11.56 -18.57 23.31
C ALA A 150 12.88 -19.03 23.97
N ILE A 151 13.75 -18.08 24.32
CA ILE A 151 14.97 -18.39 25.08
C ILE A 151 14.60 -18.94 26.46
N GLN A 152 13.74 -18.27 27.22
CA GLN A 152 13.34 -18.73 28.57
C GLN A 152 12.73 -20.13 28.58
N ASN A 153 11.87 -20.43 27.59
CA ASN A 153 11.28 -21.77 27.45
C ASN A 153 12.36 -22.82 27.19
N ARG A 154 13.30 -22.55 26.28
CA ARG A 154 14.40 -23.48 25.97
C ARG A 154 15.33 -23.75 27.15
N TRP A 155 15.53 -22.77 28.03
CA TRP A 155 16.32 -22.94 29.26
C TRP A 155 15.56 -23.80 30.27
N SER A 156 14.26 -23.52 30.47
CA SER A 156 13.40 -24.34 31.33
C SER A 156 13.33 -25.80 30.88
N GLU A 157 13.24 -26.06 29.58
CA GLU A 157 13.27 -27.42 29.01
C GLU A 157 14.58 -28.15 29.31
N LYS A 158 15.72 -27.46 29.20
CA LYS A 158 17.03 -28.04 29.55
C LYS A 158 17.13 -28.37 31.04
N ASP A 159 16.65 -27.48 31.91
CA ASP A 159 16.67 -27.69 33.35
C ASP A 159 15.75 -28.86 33.76
N GLN A 160 14.63 -29.05 33.06
CA GLN A 160 13.75 -30.21 33.26
C GLN A 160 14.41 -31.52 32.80
N LEU A 161 15.11 -31.51 31.65
CA LEU A 161 15.85 -32.68 31.16
C LEU A 161 17.08 -33.03 32.01
N ALA A 162 17.69 -32.04 32.68
CA ALA A 162 18.84 -32.27 33.56
C ALA A 162 18.44 -32.82 34.95
N ASN A 163 17.18 -32.64 35.35
CA ASN A 163 16.63 -33.08 36.64
C ASN A 163 15.72 -34.32 36.52
N ALA A 164 15.62 -34.94 35.34
CA ALA A 164 14.91 -36.19 35.06
C ALA A 164 15.90 -37.35 34.93
#